data_AF-A0A834ELY9-F1
#
_entry.id   AF-A0A834ELY9-F1
#
_cell.length_a   1.000
_cell.length_b   1.000
_cell.length_c   1.000
_cell.angle_alpha   90.00
_cell.angle_beta   90.00
_cell.angle_gamma   90.00
#
_symmetry.space_group_name_H-M   'P 1'
#
loop_
_entity.id
_entity.type
_entity.pdbx_description
1 polymer ?
#
loop_
_entity_poly.entity_id
_entity_poly.type
_entity_poly.pdbx_seq_one_letter_code
_entity_poly.pdbx_strand_id
1 'polypeptide(L)'
;MCEKTFNLKEVLNSIGVKSCVEINKTLMERGLPTLNAEVQANLIGQFSSVEKEDSPIRSLIDKRIQLYLKSLLSLPSPKKCLPPMPGGLAVIQQELEVLGCQYANIVNLNKQVYGPFYANILRKLLFGEEAAGKTDAPPSPAN
;
A
#
# COMPACT_ATOMS: atom_id res chain seq x y z
N MET A 1 -29.50 7.19 -2.42
CA MET A 1 -28.94 6.35 -3.51
C MET A 1 -28.49 5.05 -2.88
N CYS A 2 -28.98 3.90 -3.34
CA CYS A 2 -28.58 2.61 -2.80
C CYS A 2 -27.19 2.29 -3.34
N GLU A 3 -26.13 2.57 -2.57
CA GLU A 3 -24.80 2.08 -2.91
C GLU A 3 -24.85 0.55 -2.95
N LYS A 4 -24.67 -0.04 -4.12
CA LYS A 4 -24.39 -1.47 -4.22
C LYS A 4 -23.01 -1.67 -3.61
N THR A 5 -22.96 -2.22 -2.40
CA THR A 5 -21.72 -2.65 -1.77
C THR A 5 -21.06 -3.69 -2.67
N PHE A 6 -19.80 -3.44 -3.02
CA PHE A 6 -18.99 -4.39 -3.79
C PHE A 6 -18.81 -5.69 -2.98
N ASN A 7 -19.33 -6.80 -3.50
CA ASN A 7 -19.17 -8.13 -2.88
C ASN A 7 -17.92 -8.82 -3.43
N LEU A 8 -16.80 -8.65 -2.73
CA LEU A 8 -15.51 -9.21 -3.14
C LEU A 8 -15.56 -10.74 -3.25
N LYS A 9 -16.19 -11.42 -2.28
CA LYS A 9 -16.34 -12.88 -2.27
C LYS A 9 -17.00 -13.42 -3.54
N GLU A 10 -18.12 -12.82 -3.91
CA GLU A 10 -18.90 -13.22 -5.08
C GLU A 10 -18.09 -13.02 -6.37
N VAL A 11 -17.38 -11.90 -6.47
CA VAL A 11 -16.53 -11.59 -7.63
C VAL A 11 -15.38 -12.60 -7.73
N LEU A 12 -14.68 -12.89 -6.63
CA LEU A 12 -13.58 -13.87 -6.62
C LEU A 12 -14.06 -15.28 -6.98
N ASN A 13 -15.23 -15.68 -6.48
CA ASN A 13 -15.84 -16.96 -6.85
C ASN A 13 -16.16 -17.01 -8.35
N SER A 14 -16.78 -15.95 -8.90
CA SER A 14 -17.08 -15.84 -10.33
C SER A 14 -15.82 -15.90 -11.19
N ILE A 15 -14.74 -15.25 -10.76
CA ILE A 15 -13.42 -15.33 -11.43
C ILE A 15 -12.92 -16.77 -11.42
N GLY A 16 -13.01 -17.48 -10.29
CA GLY A 16 -12.64 -18.88 -10.19
C GLY A 16 -13.41 -19.77 -11.18
N VAL A 17 -14.74 -19.63 -11.22
CA VAL A 17 -15.60 -20.39 -12.15
C VAL A 17 -15.24 -20.11 -13.61
N LYS A 18 -15.09 -18.83 -13.97
CA LYS A 18 -14.69 -18.44 -15.34
C LYS A 18 -13.31 -18.97 -15.71
N SER A 19 -12.37 -19.00 -14.76
CA SER A 19 -11.04 -19.57 -14.97
C SER A 19 -11.11 -21.07 -15.25
N CYS A 20 -11.93 -21.83 -14.50
CA CYS A 20 -12.16 -23.26 -14.78
C CYS A 20 -12.74 -23.48 -16.18
N VAL A 21 -13.69 -22.65 -16.62
CA VAL A 21 -14.28 -22.73 -17.97
C VAL A 21 -13.22 -22.51 -19.04
N GLU A 22 -12.41 -21.44 -18.94
CA GLU A 22 -11.41 -21.12 -19.95
C GLU A 22 -10.27 -22.15 -20.00
N ILE A 23 -9.85 -22.67 -18.83
CA ILE A 23 -8.86 -23.74 -18.75
C ILE A 23 -9.39 -25.01 -19.42
N ASN A 24 -10.62 -25.43 -19.08
CA ASN A 24 -11.22 -26.62 -19.69
C ASN A 24 -11.39 -26.48 -21.20
N LYS A 25 -11.81 -25.30 -21.67
CA LYS A 25 -11.85 -24.98 -23.10
C LYS A 25 -10.48 -25.17 -23.75
N THR A 26 -9.44 -24.59 -23.17
CA THR A 26 -8.06 -24.69 -23.68
C THR A 26 -7.53 -26.13 -23.66
N LEU A 27 -7.88 -26.92 -22.64
CA LEU A 27 -7.52 -28.35 -22.56
C LEU A 27 -8.19 -29.15 -23.68
N MET A 28 -9.48 -28.95 -23.91
CA MET A 28 -10.23 -29.60 -24.99
C MET A 28 -9.67 -29.24 -26.36
N GLU A 29 -9.35 -27.96 -26.62
CA GLU A 29 -8.72 -27.51 -27.86
C GLU A 29 -7.37 -28.19 -28.13
N ARG A 30 -6.70 -28.67 -27.08
CA ARG A 30 -5.42 -29.39 -27.16
C ARG A 30 -5.57 -30.92 -27.09
N GLY A 31 -6.79 -31.44 -27.07
CA GLY A 31 -7.07 -32.88 -26.95
C GLY A 31 -6.73 -33.47 -25.58
N LEU A 32 -6.64 -32.64 -24.54
CA LEU A 32 -6.34 -33.03 -23.16
C LEU A 32 -7.64 -33.19 -22.35
N PRO A 33 -7.64 -34.05 -21.31
CA PRO A 33 -8.81 -34.19 -20.43
C PRO A 33 -9.05 -32.91 -19.64
N THR A 34 -10.33 -32.59 -19.41
CA THR A 34 -10.75 -31.46 -18.56
C THR A 34 -10.36 -31.68 -17.10
N LEU A 35 -10.25 -30.58 -16.35
CA LEU A 35 -10.05 -30.63 -14.90
C LEU A 35 -11.19 -31.41 -14.23
N ASN A 36 -10.86 -32.29 -13.28
CA ASN A 36 -11.86 -32.97 -12.47
C ASN A 36 -12.53 -31.99 -11.47
N ALA A 37 -13.64 -32.43 -10.86
CA ALA A 37 -14.43 -31.60 -9.95
C ALA A 37 -13.64 -31.14 -8.72
N GLU A 38 -12.77 -31.98 -8.18
CA GLU A 38 -11.94 -31.67 -7.01
C GLU A 38 -10.95 -30.55 -7.31
N VAL A 39 -10.24 -30.62 -8.44
CA VAL A 39 -9.28 -29.60 -8.87
C VAL A 39 -9.98 -28.27 -9.16
N GLN A 40 -11.16 -28.31 -9.77
CA GLN A 40 -11.95 -27.09 -9.99
C GLN A 40 -12.41 -26.46 -8.67
N ALA A 41 -12.93 -27.26 -7.74
CA ALA A 41 -13.33 -26.79 -6.42
C ALA A 41 -12.15 -26.19 -5.64
N ASN A 42 -10.97 -26.82 -5.72
CA ASN A 42 -9.75 -26.32 -5.11
C ASN A 42 -9.35 -24.96 -5.70
N LEU A 43 -9.32 -24.83 -7.03
CA LEU A 43 -8.97 -23.58 -7.71
C LEU A 43 -9.91 -22.43 -7.33
N ILE A 44 -11.22 -22.68 -7.35
CA ILE A 44 -12.23 -21.68 -6.94
C ILE A 44 -12.05 -21.31 -5.46
N GLY A 45 -11.74 -22.29 -4.61
CA GLY A 45 -11.43 -22.08 -3.19
C GLY A 45 -10.20 -21.19 -3.00
N GLN A 46 -9.14 -21.38 -3.79
CA GLN A 46 -7.94 -20.54 -3.74
C GLN A 46 -8.25 -19.08 -4.11
N PHE A 47 -9.00 -18.83 -5.20
CA PHE A 47 -9.43 -17.47 -5.54
C PHE A 47 -10.25 -16.83 -4.42
N SER A 48 -11.21 -17.56 -3.88
CA SER A 48 -12.08 -17.07 -2.81
C SER A 48 -11.31 -16.79 -1.52
N SER A 49 -10.21 -17.51 -1.27
CA SER A 49 -9.36 -17.31 -0.09
C SER A 49 -8.64 -15.96 -0.07
N VAL A 50 -8.55 -15.25 -1.19
CA VAL A 50 -7.92 -13.91 -1.29
C VAL A 50 -8.68 -12.87 -0.47
N GLU A 51 -9.98 -13.07 -0.24
CA GLU A 51 -10.77 -12.18 0.62
C GLU A 51 -10.29 -12.20 2.08
N LYS A 52 -9.72 -13.33 2.54
CA LYS A 52 -9.28 -13.47 3.93
C LYS A 52 -8.11 -12.53 4.23
N GLU A 53 -8.14 -11.93 5.42
CA GLU A 53 -7.10 -10.98 5.85
C GLU A 53 -5.71 -11.62 5.98
N ASP A 54 -5.66 -12.91 6.33
CA ASP A 54 -4.45 -13.71 6.46
C ASP A 54 -3.95 -14.27 5.11
N SER A 55 -4.61 -13.93 4.00
CA SER A 55 -4.19 -14.34 2.67
C SER A 55 -2.74 -13.89 2.38
N PRO A 56 -1.82 -14.82 2.05
CA PRO A 56 -0.46 -14.46 1.67
C PRO A 56 -0.40 -13.49 0.48
N ILE A 57 -1.37 -13.57 -0.44
CA ILE A 57 -1.48 -12.68 -1.59
C ILE A 57 -1.82 -11.26 -1.11
N ARG A 58 -2.81 -11.13 -0.23
CA ARG A 58 -3.21 -9.82 0.32
C ARG A 58 -2.05 -9.20 1.12
N SER A 59 -1.38 -9.97 1.96
CA SER A 59 -0.19 -9.54 2.70
C SER A 59 0.95 -9.09 1.78
N LEU A 60 1.18 -9.81 0.68
CA LEU A 60 2.20 -9.45 -0.30
C LEU A 60 1.88 -8.13 -1.00
N ILE A 61 0.64 -7.94 -1.45
CA ILE A 61 0.19 -6.71 -2.10
C ILE A 61 0.29 -5.52 -1.14
N ASP A 62 -0.16 -5.67 0.10
CA ASP A 62 -0.05 -4.64 1.14
C ASP A 62 1.42 -4.24 1.38
N LYS A 63 2.32 -5.21 1.58
CA LYS A 63 3.75 -4.94 1.75
C LYS A 63 4.36 -4.19 0.56
N ARG A 64 3.96 -4.52 -0.67
CA ARG A 64 4.43 -3.83 -1.89
C ARG A 64 3.93 -2.40 -1.95
N ILE A 65 2.66 -2.15 -1.61
CA ILE A 65 2.09 -0.80 -1.50
C ILE A 65 2.84 0.01 -0.44
N GLN A 66 3.03 -0.54 0.76
CA GLN A 66 3.76 0.13 1.82
C GLN A 66 5.22 0.44 1.43
N LEU A 67 5.89 -0.48 0.73
CA LEU A 67 7.24 -0.26 0.21
C LEU A 67 7.28 0.92 -0.77
N TYR A 68 6.32 0.98 -1.69
CA TYR A 68 6.19 2.07 -2.66
C TYR A 68 5.90 3.42 -1.96
N LEU A 69 4.99 3.45 -0.99
CA LEU A 69 4.68 4.65 -0.23
C LEU A 69 5.90 5.14 0.58
N LYS A 70 6.66 4.21 1.19
CA LYS A 70 7.91 4.55 1.89
C LYS A 70 8.97 5.10 0.94
N SER A 71 9.13 4.52 -0.25
CA SER A 71 10.13 5.01 -1.21
C SER A 71 9.81 6.42 -1.71
N LEU A 72 8.53 6.79 -1.84
CA LEU A 72 8.10 8.15 -2.14
C LEU A 72 8.56 9.18 -1.08
N LEU A 73 8.59 8.80 0.20
CA LEU A 73 9.02 9.69 1.28
C LEU A 73 10.54 9.95 1.31
N SER A 74 11.31 9.06 0.69
CA SER A 74 12.77 9.19 0.59
C SER A 74 13.19 10.10 -0.57
N LEU A 75 12.25 10.53 -1.42
CA LEU A 75 12.54 11.36 -2.57
C LEU A 75 12.50 12.85 -2.19
N PRO A 76 13.47 13.67 -2.66
CA PRO A 76 13.50 15.10 -2.37
C PRO A 76 12.26 15.84 -2.89
N SER A 77 11.69 15.37 -4.00
CA SER A 77 10.41 15.84 -4.52
C SER A 77 9.70 14.74 -5.31
N PRO A 78 8.63 14.12 -4.77
CA PRO A 78 7.86 13.08 -5.46
C PRO A 78 7.29 13.53 -6.81
N LYS A 79 7.10 14.84 -7.00
CA LYS A 79 6.57 15.45 -8.23
C LYS A 79 7.54 15.43 -9.43
N LYS A 80 8.84 15.19 -9.21
CA LYS A 80 9.86 15.27 -10.28
C LYS A 80 10.40 13.91 -10.72
N CYS A 81 10.30 12.91 -9.85
CA CYS A 81 10.75 11.55 -10.13
C CYS A 81 9.92 10.62 -9.24
N LEU A 82 9.24 9.65 -9.86
CA LEU A 82 8.49 8.63 -9.14
C LEU A 82 9.34 7.36 -9.05
N PRO A 83 9.27 6.62 -7.93
CA PRO A 83 9.96 5.35 -7.82
C PRO A 83 9.34 4.33 -8.79
N PRO A 84 10.12 3.33 -9.23
CA PRO A 84 9.59 2.29 -10.11
C PRO A 84 8.43 1.55 -9.45
N MET A 85 7.40 1.23 -10.24
CA MET A 85 6.23 0.51 -9.77
C MET A 85 6.61 -0.93 -9.36
N PRO A 86 6.30 -1.39 -8.14
CA PRO A 86 6.52 -2.78 -7.76
C PRO A 86 5.75 -3.74 -8.67
N GLY A 87 6.35 -4.91 -8.93
CA GLY A 87 5.72 -5.94 -9.74
C GLY A 87 4.32 -6.33 -9.22
N GLY A 88 3.39 -6.54 -10.15
CA GLY A 88 1.99 -6.88 -9.85
C GLY A 88 1.11 -5.68 -9.47
N LEU A 89 1.65 -4.46 -9.36
CA LEU A 89 0.87 -3.24 -9.09
C LEU A 89 0.70 -2.33 -10.31
N ALA A 90 1.27 -2.69 -11.47
CA ALA A 90 1.16 -1.89 -12.70
C ALA A 90 -0.30 -1.63 -13.12
N VAL A 91 -1.21 -2.57 -12.82
CA VAL A 91 -2.64 -2.46 -13.13
C VAL A 91 -3.36 -1.33 -12.36
N ILE A 92 -2.79 -0.87 -11.24
CA ILE A 92 -3.30 0.24 -10.42
C ILE A 92 -2.28 1.38 -10.31
N GLN A 93 -1.37 1.48 -11.28
CA GLN A 93 -0.23 2.39 -11.20
C GLN A 93 -0.70 3.84 -11.05
N GLN A 94 -1.65 4.26 -11.88
CA GLN A 94 -2.12 5.63 -11.91
C GLN A 94 -2.78 6.03 -10.57
N GLU A 95 -3.62 5.16 -10.02
CA GLU A 95 -4.28 5.36 -8.74
C GLU A 95 -3.25 5.44 -7.60
N LEU A 96 -2.27 4.53 -7.62
CA LEU A 96 -1.25 4.47 -6.58
C LEU A 96 -0.29 5.66 -6.64
N GLU A 97 0.04 6.17 -7.82
CA GLU A 97 0.84 7.40 -8.00
C GLU A 97 0.13 8.63 -7.45
N VAL A 98 -1.17 8.78 -7.73
CA VAL A 98 -1.99 9.90 -7.23
C VAL A 98 -2.07 9.85 -5.71
N LEU A 99 -2.46 8.69 -5.16
CA LEU A 99 -2.55 8.50 -3.70
C LEU A 99 -1.19 8.67 -3.02
N GLY A 100 -0.13 8.14 -3.63
CA GLY A 100 1.23 8.26 -3.13
C GLY A 100 1.72 9.71 -3.08
N CYS A 101 1.44 10.51 -4.10
CA CYS A 101 1.76 11.94 -4.10
C CYS A 101 1.03 12.70 -3.00
N GLN A 102 -0.27 12.43 -2.80
CA GLN A 102 -1.06 13.05 -1.73
C GLN A 102 -0.53 12.66 -0.36
N TYR A 103 -0.26 11.37 -0.15
CA TYR A 103 0.38 10.84 1.07
C TYR A 103 1.70 11.56 1.38
N ALA A 104 2.60 11.66 0.40
CA ALA A 104 3.88 12.31 0.58
C ALA A 104 3.75 13.81 0.92
N ASN A 105 2.80 14.51 0.29
CA ASN A 105 2.51 15.91 0.61
C ASN A 105 2.06 16.08 2.07
N ILE A 106 1.15 15.22 2.55
CA ILE A 106 0.65 15.24 3.93
C ILE A 106 1.80 14.97 4.91
N VAL A 107 2.63 13.96 4.64
CA VAL A 107 3.79 13.64 5.50
C VAL A 107 4.79 14.78 5.52
N ASN A 108 5.06 15.42 4.38
CA ASN A 108 5.98 16.55 4.30
C ASN A 108 5.45 17.79 5.04
N LEU A 109 4.14 18.07 4.95
CA LEU A 109 3.53 19.14 5.73
C LEU A 109 3.66 18.86 7.23
N ASN A 110 3.38 17.63 7.67
CA ASN A 110 3.56 17.24 9.06
C ASN A 110 5.03 17.36 9.52
N LYS A 111 6.00 16.98 8.68
CA LYS A 111 7.42 17.18 8.97
C LYS A 111 7.78 18.66 9.10
N GLN A 112 7.21 19.54 8.28
CA GLN A 112 7.48 20.98 8.36
C GLN A 112 6.90 21.60 9.62
N VAL A 113 5.64 21.27 9.96
CA VAL A 113 4.94 21.83 11.13
C VAL A 113 5.50 21.27 12.43
N TYR A 114 5.69 19.96 12.50
CA TYR A 114 6.06 19.27 13.74
C TYR A 114 7.55 18.92 13.85
N GLY A 115 8.34 19.17 12.79
CA GLY A 115 9.77 18.89 12.74
C GLY A 115 10.55 19.42 13.95
N PRO A 116 10.36 20.67 14.37
CA PRO A 116 11.03 21.21 15.56
C PRO A 116 10.71 20.44 16.85
N PHE A 117 9.49 19.96 17.01
CA PHE A 117 9.06 19.17 18.18
C PHE A 117 9.71 17.78 18.17
N TYR A 118 9.71 17.10 17.02
CA TYR A 118 10.40 15.82 16.87
C TYR A 118 11.90 15.95 17.10
N ALA A 119 12.53 17.00 16.55
CA ALA A 119 13.94 17.29 16.76
C ALA A 119 14.25 17.54 18.24
N ASN A 120 13.37 18.22 18.97
CA ASN A 120 13.52 18.44 20.41
C ASN A 120 13.47 17.14 21.21
N ILE A 121 12.51 16.26 20.91
CA ILE A 121 12.41 14.93 21.53
C ILE A 121 13.67 14.12 21.25
N LEU A 122 14.10 14.05 19.98
CA LEU A 122 15.30 13.32 19.57
C LEU A 122 16.55 13.88 20.26
N ARG A 123 16.70 15.20 20.36
CA ARG A 123 17.84 15.82 21.04
C ARG A 123 17.89 15.43 22.52
N LYS A 124 16.76 15.45 23.22
CA LYS A 124 16.67 15.03 24.63
C LYS A 124 17.04 13.56 24.81
N LEU A 125 16.56 12.69 23.91
CA LEU A 125 16.85 11.25 23.96
C LEU A 125 18.31 10.93 23.63
N LEU A 126 18.93 11.66 22.70
CA LEU A 126 20.29 11.41 22.24
C LEU A 126 21.38 12.10 23.08
N PHE A 127 21.09 13.27 23.65
CA PHE A 127 22.09 14.12 24.32
C PHE A 127 21.76 14.50 25.77
N GLY A 128 20.62 14.03 26.32
CA GLY A 128 20.18 14.38 27.68
C GLY A 128 19.53 15.77 27.77
N GLU A 129 18.96 16.08 28.94
CA GLU A 129 18.14 17.29 29.15
C GLU A 129 18.93 18.61 29.17
N GLU A 130 20.24 18.55 29.40
CA GLU A 130 21.10 19.74 29.59
C GLU A 130 21.35 20.54 28.30
N ALA A 131 21.05 19.99 27.12
CA ALA A 131 21.28 20.67 25.84
C ALA A 131 20.17 21.68 25.45
N ALA A 132 19.07 21.78 26.20
CA ALA A 132 17.92 22.62 25.86
C ALA A 132 17.90 24.00 26.54
N GLY A 133 18.85 24.29 27.43
CA GLY A 133 18.87 25.51 28.23
C GLY A 133 19.80 26.59 27.69
N LYS A 134 19.59 27.09 26.45
CA LYS A 134 20.26 28.33 25.96
C LYS A 134 19.71 28.83 24.62
N THR A 135 18.43 29.15 24.54
CA THR A 135 17.92 30.23 23.67
C THR A 135 16.43 30.36 23.95
N ASP A 136 16.07 31.38 24.72
CA ASP A 136 14.90 32.24 24.52
C ASP A 136 14.75 33.11 25.77
N ALA A 137 15.61 34.14 25.86
CA ALA A 137 15.33 35.31 26.67
C ALA A 137 14.99 36.45 25.70
N PRO A 138 13.78 37.03 25.75
CA PRO A 138 13.49 38.25 24.99
C PRO A 138 14.36 39.41 25.52
N PRO A 139 14.76 40.37 24.68
CA PRO A 139 15.54 41.51 25.14
C PRO A 139 14.68 42.35 26.11
N SER A 140 15.17 42.56 27.33
CA SER A 140 14.58 43.51 28.28
C SER A 140 14.71 44.94 27.73
N PRO A 141 13.69 45.80 27.92
CA PRO A 141 13.75 47.19 27.52
C PRO A 141 14.70 47.96 28.44
N ALA A 142 15.54 48.78 27.83
CA ALA A 142 16.43 49.71 28.52
C ALA A 142 15.59 50.80 29.23
N ASN A 143 15.92 51.03 30.50
CA ASN A 143 15.69 52.30 31.21
C ASN A 143 17.04 52.75 31.78
#